data_AF-A0A9P1E0U2-F1
#
_entry.id   AF-A0A9P1E0U2-F1
#
_cell.length_a   1.000
_cell.length_b   1.000
_cell.length_c   1.000
_cell.angle_alpha   90.00
_cell.angle_beta   90.00
_cell.angle_gamma   90.00
#
_symmetry.space_group_name_H-M   'P 1'
#
loop_
_entity.id
_entity.type
_entity.pdbx_description
1 polymer ?
#
loop_
_entity_poly.entity_id
_entity_poly.type
_entity_poly.pdbx_seq_one_letter_code
_entity_poly.pdbx_strand_id
1 'polypeptide(L)'
;MIIAMEVAVISVKNVSGIVNIDKDGSWVCTGGLTHKTERYPDPVAETKQLIPILESYLEQRGLLFPEGYLSWKVICPNPNFRTLHPNSFPSEVISYDQLVQPMPEDRSLLSRWIKCVFPFGKKEMLEAMLEKLNCILSTAPMWDRLELKNNKCLLGEFLEFKGKRDDILALRNVKRSKVSRLTIQNTSTYGLAPSKIQILYSPRDYHGEETSASEWKKVCVLSSTEVLFQCQGYSEVKNYRLSSVIYMSLSV
;
A
#
# COMPACT_ATOMS: atom_id res chain seq x y z
N MET A 1 -25.49 -4.12 -18.86
CA MET A 1 -24.62 -4.35 -17.69
C MET A 1 -23.81 -3.07 -17.47
N ILE A 2 -24.11 -2.31 -16.43
CA ILE A 2 -23.33 -1.12 -16.06
C ILE A 2 -22.14 -1.62 -15.26
N ILE A 3 -20.92 -1.37 -15.76
CA ILE A 3 -19.69 -1.64 -15.02
C ILE A 3 -19.35 -0.33 -14.31
N ALA A 4 -19.55 -0.28 -13.00
CA ALA A 4 -19.14 0.85 -12.18
C ALA A 4 -17.68 0.61 -11.76
N MET A 5 -16.79 1.53 -12.14
CA MET A 5 -15.41 1.55 -11.68
C MET A 5 -15.24 2.78 -10.79
N GLU A 6 -14.68 2.58 -9.61
CA GLU A 6 -14.32 3.65 -8.69
C GLU A 6 -12.81 3.61 -8.50
N VAL A 7 -12.15 4.73 -8.77
CA VAL A 7 -10.73 4.92 -8.45
C VAL A 7 -10.70 5.94 -7.32
N ALA A 8 -10.18 5.54 -6.16
CA ALA A 8 -10.20 6.34 -4.95
C ALA A 8 -8.79 6.56 -4.40
N VAL A 9 -8.51 7.78 -3.95
CA VAL A 9 -7.35 8.07 -3.10
C VAL A 9 -7.74 7.75 -1.66
N ILE A 10 -7.05 6.79 -1.06
CA ILE A 10 -7.35 6.31 0.29
C ILE A 10 -6.26 6.76 1.26
N SER A 11 -6.67 7.48 2.31
CA SER A 11 -5.82 7.82 3.44
C SER A 11 -6.22 6.97 4.64
N VAL A 12 -5.28 6.27 5.24
CA VAL A 12 -5.53 5.43 6.42
C VAL A 12 -5.03 6.17 7.66
N LYS A 13 -5.93 6.45 8.61
CA LYS A 13 -5.61 7.15 9.86
C LYS A 13 -5.91 6.21 11.03
N ASN A 14 -4.84 5.73 11.69
CA ASN A 14 -4.97 4.88 12.87
C ASN A 14 -5.18 5.73 14.15
N VAL A 15 -6.33 6.39 14.22
CA VAL A 15 -6.76 7.20 15.37
C VAL A 15 -7.54 6.33 16.37
N SER A 16 -7.44 6.66 17.67
CA SER A 16 -8.10 5.90 18.74
C SER A 16 -8.69 6.83 19.79
N GLY A 17 -9.75 6.37 20.47
CA GLY A 17 -10.48 7.14 21.47
C GLY A 17 -11.67 7.89 20.89
N ILE A 18 -12.14 8.88 21.64
CA ILE A 18 -13.25 9.76 21.27
C ILE A 18 -12.71 10.85 20.34
N VAL A 19 -13.11 10.82 19.08
CA VAL A 19 -12.68 11.75 18.03
C VAL A 19 -13.80 12.75 17.75
N ASN A 20 -13.44 14.04 17.79
CA ASN A 20 -14.29 15.16 17.42
C ASN A 20 -13.63 15.99 16.33
N ILE A 21 -14.44 16.60 15.48
CA ILE A 21 -14.00 17.56 14.47
C ILE A 21 -14.10 18.97 15.09
N ASP A 22 -12.98 19.70 15.11
CA ASP A 22 -12.93 21.10 15.54
C ASP A 22 -13.39 22.04 14.40
N LYS A 23 -13.59 23.32 14.70
CA LYS A 23 -14.14 24.31 13.75
C LYS A 23 -13.30 24.48 12.48
N ASP A 24 -12.01 24.19 12.56
CA ASP A 24 -11.05 24.23 11.46
C ASP A 24 -10.99 22.93 10.64
N GLY A 25 -11.84 21.94 10.96
CA GLY A 25 -11.83 20.62 10.32
C GLY A 25 -10.83 19.64 10.95
N SER A 26 -9.98 20.10 11.87
CA SER A 26 -8.98 19.25 12.53
C SER A 26 -9.64 18.22 13.46
N TRP A 27 -9.00 17.07 13.62
CA TRP A 27 -9.51 16.00 14.48
C TRP A 27 -8.84 16.05 15.84
N VAL A 28 -9.65 16.12 16.89
CA VAL A 28 -9.21 16.07 18.29
C VAL A 28 -9.61 14.73 18.87
N CYS A 29 -8.60 13.93 19.23
CA CYS A 29 -8.78 12.59 19.80
C CYS A 29 -8.53 12.65 21.30
N THR A 30 -9.52 12.25 22.11
CA THR A 30 -9.43 12.18 23.57
C THR A 30 -9.62 10.75 24.07
N GLY A 31 -8.83 10.32 25.06
CA GLY A 31 -8.99 9.00 25.69
C GLY A 31 -8.41 7.80 24.91
N GLY A 32 -7.39 8.03 24.07
CA GLY A 32 -6.58 6.95 23.49
C GLY A 32 -5.69 6.26 24.55
N LEU A 33 -4.87 5.30 24.10
CA LEU A 33 -3.95 4.50 24.94
C LEU A 33 -3.03 5.32 25.86
N THR A 34 -2.81 6.60 25.56
CA THR A 34 -1.83 7.48 26.21
C THR A 34 -2.45 8.49 27.19
N HIS A 35 -3.78 8.50 27.41
CA HIS A 35 -4.51 9.53 28.17
C HIS A 35 -4.24 10.99 27.73
N LYS A 36 -3.57 11.19 26.58
CA LYS A 36 -3.26 12.51 26.03
C LYS A 36 -4.25 12.85 24.93
N THR A 37 -4.56 14.14 24.84
CA THR A 37 -5.30 14.69 23.71
C THR A 37 -4.36 14.82 22.52
N GLU A 38 -4.67 14.13 21.43
CA GLU A 38 -3.93 14.22 20.17
C GLU A 38 -4.73 15.05 19.17
N ARG A 39 -4.06 15.94 18.45
CA ARG A 39 -4.67 16.77 17.41
C ARG A 39 -4.06 16.41 16.06
N TYR A 40 -4.93 16.10 15.11
CA TYR A 40 -4.57 15.80 13.73
C TYR A 40 -5.15 16.90 12.82
N PRO A 41 -4.40 17.39 11.82
CA PRO A 41 -4.97 18.24 10.76
C PRO A 41 -6.13 17.52 10.04
N ASP A 42 -6.99 18.27 9.34
CA ASP A 42 -8.17 17.72 8.65
C ASP A 42 -7.75 16.65 7.62
N PRO A 43 -7.93 15.36 7.94
CA PRO A 43 -7.46 14.29 7.07
C PRO A 43 -8.30 14.18 5.81
N VAL A 44 -9.54 14.68 5.80
CA VAL A 44 -10.41 14.67 4.61
C VAL A 44 -9.90 15.72 3.62
N ALA A 45 -9.63 16.93 4.10
CA ALA A 45 -9.04 17.98 3.27
C ALA A 45 -7.64 17.59 2.75
N GLU A 46 -6.78 17.02 3.61
CA GLU A 46 -5.46 16.53 3.20
C GLU A 46 -5.56 15.49 2.09
N THR A 47 -6.48 14.52 2.22
CA THR A 47 -6.63 13.46 1.22
C THR A 47 -7.17 14.02 -0.10
N LYS A 48 -8.11 14.98 -0.04
CA LYS A 48 -8.63 15.65 -1.22
C LYS A 48 -7.54 16.41 -1.99
N GLN A 49 -6.58 17.02 -1.29
CA GLN A 49 -5.46 17.72 -1.93
C GLN A 49 -4.54 16.81 -2.75
N LEU A 50 -4.56 15.50 -2.51
CA LEU A 50 -3.78 14.53 -3.27
C LEU A 50 -4.39 14.20 -4.65
N ILE A 51 -5.69 14.49 -4.85
CA ILE A 51 -6.40 14.23 -6.11
C ILE A 51 -5.71 14.93 -7.30
N PRO A 52 -5.55 16.28 -7.31
CA PRO A 52 -4.93 16.96 -8.45
C PRO A 52 -3.47 16.52 -8.69
N ILE A 53 -2.76 16.10 -7.64
CA ILE A 53 -1.40 15.57 -7.77
C ILE A 53 -1.41 14.23 -8.51
N LEU A 54 -2.32 13.33 -8.12
CA LEU A 54 -2.49 12.04 -8.79
C LEU A 54 -2.98 12.22 -10.24
N GLU A 55 -3.95 13.10 -10.48
CA GLU A 55 -4.42 13.45 -11.82
C GLU A 55 -3.25 13.92 -12.69
N SER A 56 -2.51 14.93 -12.22
CA SER A 56 -1.36 15.46 -12.97
C SER A 56 -0.32 14.38 -13.28
N TYR A 57 -0.03 13.48 -12.33
CA TYR A 57 0.88 12.37 -12.55
C TYR A 57 0.37 11.39 -13.62
N LEU A 58 -0.92 11.05 -13.59
CA LEU A 58 -1.53 10.15 -14.56
C LEU A 58 -1.59 10.78 -15.95
N GLU A 59 -1.91 12.07 -16.05
CA GLU A 59 -1.92 12.84 -17.30
C GLU A 59 -0.53 12.86 -17.95
N GLN A 60 0.53 13.11 -17.18
CA GLN A 60 1.92 13.06 -17.65
C GLN A 60 2.31 11.67 -18.18
N ARG A 61 1.67 10.62 -17.68
CA ARG A 61 1.84 9.23 -18.11
C ARG A 61 0.86 8.82 -19.22
N GLY A 62 0.11 9.78 -19.77
CA GLY A 62 -0.80 9.61 -20.89
C GLY A 62 -2.14 8.97 -20.53
N LEU A 63 -2.54 9.00 -19.25
CA LEU A 63 -3.85 8.54 -18.79
C LEU A 63 -4.66 9.74 -18.27
N LEU A 64 -5.65 10.16 -19.05
CA LEU A 64 -6.56 11.25 -18.70
C LEU A 64 -7.80 10.68 -18.04
N PHE A 65 -8.09 11.14 -16.82
CA PHE A 65 -9.37 10.88 -16.16
C PHE A 65 -10.34 12.03 -16.44
N PRO A 66 -11.62 11.76 -16.69
CA PRO A 66 -12.64 12.80 -16.67
C PRO A 66 -12.67 13.50 -15.29
N GLU A 67 -12.98 14.79 -15.28
CA GLU A 67 -13.12 15.55 -14.04
C GLU A 67 -14.16 14.89 -13.10
N GLY A 68 -13.81 14.75 -11.83
CA GLY A 68 -14.68 14.13 -10.81
C GLY A 68 -14.70 12.60 -10.81
N TYR A 69 -13.83 11.94 -11.58
CA TYR A 69 -13.75 10.47 -11.63
C TYR A 69 -12.97 9.86 -10.46
N LEU A 70 -12.00 10.60 -9.91
CA LEU A 70 -11.30 10.20 -8.70
C LEU A 70 -12.07 10.62 -7.45
N SER A 71 -12.38 9.65 -6.60
CA SER A 71 -12.92 9.91 -5.25
C SER A 71 -11.80 9.94 -4.21
N TRP A 72 -12.08 10.40 -3.00
CA TRP A 72 -11.17 10.28 -1.87
C TRP A 72 -11.89 9.76 -0.63
N LYS A 73 -11.19 8.96 0.17
CA LYS A 73 -11.73 8.35 1.40
C LYS A 73 -10.68 8.36 2.50
N VAL A 74 -11.15 8.55 3.74
CA VAL A 74 -10.33 8.40 4.95
C VAL A 74 -10.81 7.17 5.70
N ILE A 75 -9.94 6.18 5.89
CA ILE A 75 -10.24 4.94 6.58
C ILE A 75 -9.68 4.99 7.99
N CYS A 76 -10.54 4.72 8.98
CA CYS A 76 -10.21 4.63 10.39
C CYS A 76 -10.35 3.17 10.86
N PRO A 77 -9.32 2.32 10.69
CA PRO A 77 -9.43 0.89 10.93
C PRO A 77 -9.35 0.49 12.41
N ASN A 78 -9.28 1.45 13.34
CA ASN A 78 -9.14 1.16 14.75
C ASN A 78 -10.52 0.93 15.38
N PRO A 79 -10.78 -0.22 16.04
CA PRO A 79 -12.06 -0.48 16.71
C PRO A 79 -12.34 0.46 17.88
N ASN A 80 -11.31 1.12 18.43
CA ASN A 80 -11.47 2.11 19.49
C ASN A 80 -11.74 3.52 18.96
N PHE A 81 -11.90 3.70 17.66
CA PHE A 81 -12.37 4.96 17.06
C PHE A 81 -13.85 5.17 17.40
N ARG A 82 -14.15 6.16 18.23
CA ARG A 82 -15.51 6.49 18.65
C ARG A 82 -15.83 7.94 18.34
N THR A 83 -17.02 8.20 17.83
CA THR A 83 -17.53 9.54 17.55
C THR A 83 -18.58 9.91 18.59
N LEU A 84 -18.56 11.13 19.15
CA LEU A 84 -19.61 11.56 20.10
C LEU A 84 -20.99 11.65 19.45
N HIS A 85 -21.02 11.97 18.15
CA HIS A 85 -22.23 12.10 17.36
C HIS A 85 -22.09 11.26 16.08
N PRO A 86 -22.95 10.25 15.84
CA PRO A 86 -22.84 9.36 14.69
C PRO A 86 -22.84 10.05 13.32
N ASN A 87 -23.41 11.25 13.23
CA ASN A 87 -23.52 12.04 11.99
C ASN A 87 -22.54 13.24 11.95
N SER A 88 -21.58 13.35 12.87
CA SER A 88 -20.67 14.50 12.88
C SER A 88 -19.52 14.39 11.87
N PHE A 89 -19.31 13.22 11.27
CA PHE A 89 -18.21 12.99 10.33
C PHE A 89 -18.69 13.02 8.88
N PRO A 90 -17.87 13.56 7.95
CA PRO A 90 -18.15 13.51 6.52
C PRO A 90 -18.33 12.07 6.01
N SER A 91 -19.10 11.91 4.94
CA SER A 91 -19.34 10.62 4.27
C SER A 91 -18.08 9.96 3.66
N GLU A 92 -17.01 10.74 3.58
CA GLU A 92 -15.69 10.33 3.11
C GLU A 92 -14.92 9.55 4.18
N VAL A 93 -15.35 9.62 5.44
CA VAL A 93 -14.73 8.93 6.57
C VAL A 93 -15.41 7.58 6.79
N ILE A 94 -14.62 6.50 6.73
CA ILE A 94 -15.07 5.12 6.93
C ILE A 94 -14.53 4.61 8.26
N SER A 95 -15.42 4.31 9.20
CA SER A 95 -15.06 3.78 10.53
C SER A 95 -14.86 2.26 10.52
N TYR A 96 -14.23 1.73 11.57
CA TYR A 96 -14.07 0.28 11.75
C TYR A 96 -15.38 -0.50 11.64
N ASP A 97 -16.45 0.00 12.27
CA ASP A 97 -17.76 -0.67 12.23
C ASP A 97 -18.33 -0.73 10.81
N GLN A 98 -18.08 0.30 10.00
CA GLN A 98 -18.48 0.32 8.59
C GLN A 98 -17.61 -0.59 7.72
N LEU A 99 -16.32 -0.79 8.07
CA LEU A 99 -15.41 -1.69 7.37
C LEU A 99 -15.71 -3.18 7.64
N VAL A 100 -16.11 -3.50 8.88
CA VAL A 100 -16.31 -4.89 9.34
C VAL A 100 -17.73 -5.38 9.08
N GLN A 101 -18.68 -4.48 8.80
CA GLN A 101 -19.97 -4.90 8.26
C GLN A 101 -19.72 -5.75 7.00
N PRO A 102 -20.24 -7.00 6.96
CA PRO A 102 -20.09 -7.85 5.79
C PRO A 102 -20.60 -7.07 4.60
N MET A 103 -19.75 -6.93 3.56
CA MET A 103 -20.18 -6.33 2.31
C MET A 103 -21.51 -6.97 1.94
N PRO A 104 -22.61 -6.20 1.85
CA PRO A 104 -23.89 -6.77 1.51
C PRO A 104 -23.72 -7.48 0.16
N GLU A 105 -24.14 -8.75 0.10
CA GLU A 105 -24.18 -9.55 -1.13
C GLU A 105 -25.02 -8.87 -2.23
N ASP A 106 -25.85 -7.92 -1.81
CA ASP A 106 -26.46 -6.97 -2.71
C ASP A 106 -25.49 -5.83 -2.99
N ARG A 107 -25.06 -5.74 -4.26
CA ARG A 107 -24.25 -4.64 -4.83
C ARG A 107 -24.85 -3.24 -4.60
N SER A 108 -25.97 -3.13 -3.87
CA SER A 108 -26.85 -1.99 -3.77
C SER A 108 -26.44 -0.93 -2.73
N LEU A 109 -25.69 -1.28 -1.67
CA LEU A 109 -25.31 -0.26 -0.67
C LEU A 109 -24.06 0.55 -1.05
N LEU A 110 -23.14 0.02 -1.87
CA LEU A 110 -22.15 0.85 -2.58
C LEU A 110 -22.75 1.49 -3.85
N SER A 111 -23.82 0.93 -4.44
CA SER A 111 -24.46 1.50 -5.64
C SER A 111 -25.15 2.84 -5.43
N ARG A 112 -25.54 3.19 -4.19
CA ARG A 112 -26.08 4.54 -3.88
C ARG A 112 -24.97 5.61 -3.76
N TRP A 113 -23.72 5.19 -3.66
CA TRP A 113 -22.57 6.06 -3.38
C TRP A 113 -21.73 6.34 -4.63
N ILE A 114 -22.03 5.62 -5.72
CA ILE A 114 -21.36 5.74 -7.00
C ILE A 114 -22.42 6.05 -8.05
N LYS A 115 -22.47 7.31 -8.49
CA LYS A 115 -23.07 7.65 -9.78
C LYS A 115 -21.99 8.14 -10.71
N CYS A 116 -21.14 7.22 -11.17
CA CYS A 116 -20.47 7.39 -12.45
C CYS A 116 -21.15 6.46 -13.44
N VAL A 117 -22.16 7.00 -14.13
CA VAL A 117 -22.79 6.33 -15.26
C VAL A 117 -21.92 6.65 -16.47
N PHE A 118 -21.20 5.66 -17.00
CA PHE A 118 -20.59 5.80 -18.33
C PHE A 118 -21.70 5.77 -19.39
N PRO A 119 -21.93 6.85 -20.14
CA PRO A 119 -22.79 6.79 -21.31
C PRO A 119 -21.93 6.50 -22.54
N PHE A 120 -21.03 5.51 -22.50
CA PHE A 120 -20.27 5.14 -23.70
C PHE A 120 -19.92 3.65 -23.67
N GLY A 121 -20.50 2.89 -24.61
CA GLY A 121 -20.27 1.46 -24.74
C GLY A 121 -18.85 1.16 -25.22
N LYS A 122 -18.11 0.38 -24.45
CA LYS A 122 -17.19 -0.71 -24.86
C LYS A 122 -16.39 -1.13 -23.61
N LYS A 123 -16.73 -2.29 -23.05
CA LYS A 123 -16.02 -2.96 -21.93
C LYS A 123 -14.49 -2.96 -22.14
N GLU A 124 -14.07 -3.15 -23.38
CA GLU A 124 -12.67 -3.14 -23.83
C GLU A 124 -11.94 -1.83 -23.51
N MET A 125 -12.60 -0.67 -23.61
CA MET A 125 -11.98 0.63 -23.31
C MET A 125 -11.72 0.81 -21.82
N LEU A 126 -12.62 0.29 -20.96
CA LEU A 126 -12.46 0.29 -19.52
C LEU A 126 -11.33 -0.66 -19.09
N GLU A 127 -11.27 -1.85 -19.70
CA GLU A 127 -10.21 -2.82 -19.45
C GLU A 127 -8.84 -2.26 -19.86
N ALA A 128 -8.72 -1.64 -21.03
CA ALA A 128 -7.48 -0.98 -21.46
C ALA A 128 -7.08 0.19 -20.53
N MET A 129 -8.06 0.97 -20.05
CA MET A 129 -7.82 2.04 -19.08
C MET A 129 -7.30 1.49 -17.74
N LEU A 130 -7.90 0.41 -17.24
CA LEU A 130 -7.49 -0.28 -16.02
C LEU A 130 -6.09 -0.87 -16.13
N GLU A 131 -5.80 -1.51 -17.26
CA GLU A 131 -4.51 -2.09 -17.55
C GLU A 131 -3.41 -1.01 -17.59
N LYS A 132 -3.70 0.10 -18.29
CA LYS A 132 -2.81 1.26 -18.32
C LYS A 132 -2.62 1.89 -16.94
N LEU A 133 -3.70 2.04 -16.16
CA LEU A 133 -3.63 2.54 -14.78
C LEU A 133 -2.74 1.64 -13.92
N ASN A 134 -2.95 0.32 -13.98
CA ASN A 134 -2.15 -0.66 -13.24
C ASN A 134 -0.67 -0.60 -13.65
N CYS A 135 -0.38 -0.47 -14.95
CA CYS A 135 0.97 -0.29 -15.44
C CYS A 135 1.62 0.97 -14.85
N ILE A 136 0.93 2.11 -14.92
CA ILE A 136 1.42 3.40 -14.41
C ILE A 136 1.65 3.37 -12.89
N LEU A 137 0.70 2.82 -12.12
CA LEU A 137 0.81 2.72 -10.67
C LEU A 137 1.88 1.71 -10.24
N SER A 138 2.09 0.63 -11.01
CA SER A 138 3.15 -0.36 -10.74
C SER A 138 4.56 0.18 -10.97
N THR A 139 4.68 1.26 -11.74
CA THR A 139 5.93 1.95 -12.08
C THR A 139 6.02 3.36 -11.48
N ALA A 140 5.07 3.72 -10.61
CA ALA A 140 5.11 4.99 -9.91
C ALA A 140 6.30 5.02 -8.95
N PRO A 141 6.94 6.19 -8.77
CA PRO A 141 7.97 6.37 -7.75
C PRO A 141 7.31 6.24 -6.39
N MET A 142 7.32 5.02 -5.86
CA MET A 142 6.76 4.66 -4.57
C MET A 142 7.89 4.37 -3.59
N TRP A 143 7.56 4.37 -2.30
CA TRP A 143 8.43 3.79 -1.31
C TRP A 143 8.56 2.28 -1.53
N ASP A 144 9.70 1.72 -1.18
CA ASP A 144 9.85 0.28 -1.05
C ASP A 144 8.96 -0.19 0.11
N ARG A 145 8.39 -1.38 -0.03
CA ARG A 145 7.53 -2.01 0.96
C ARG A 145 8.22 -3.23 1.54
N LEU A 146 8.31 -3.30 2.86
CA LEU A 146 8.88 -4.43 3.59
C LEU A 146 7.81 -5.02 4.51
N GLU A 147 7.43 -6.27 4.28
CA GLU A 147 6.42 -6.98 5.06
C GLU A 147 7.06 -8.01 5.97
N LEU A 148 6.76 -7.92 7.27
CA LEU A 148 7.34 -8.75 8.32
C LEU A 148 6.33 -9.79 8.82
N LYS A 149 6.83 -10.90 9.39
CA LYS A 149 6.02 -12.02 9.91
C LYS A 149 5.05 -11.67 11.02
N ASN A 150 5.22 -10.54 11.69
CA ASN A 150 4.29 -10.01 12.69
C ASN A 150 3.16 -9.16 12.06
N ASN A 151 2.87 -9.36 10.77
CA ASN A 151 1.94 -8.56 9.98
C ASN A 151 2.26 -7.05 9.97
N LYS A 152 3.50 -6.67 10.28
CA LYS A 152 3.93 -5.28 10.19
C LYS A 152 4.38 -4.98 8.77
N CYS A 153 3.79 -3.94 8.19
CA CYS A 153 4.22 -3.40 6.92
C CYS A 153 5.00 -2.10 7.15
N LEU A 154 6.20 -2.03 6.58
CA LEU A 154 7.06 -0.86 6.61
C LEU A 154 7.17 -0.27 5.21
N LEU A 155 7.12 1.05 5.12
CA LEU A 155 7.37 1.82 3.92
C LEU A 155 8.66 2.60 4.11
N GLY A 156 9.48 2.69 3.06
CA GLY A 156 10.79 3.31 3.15
C GLY A 156 11.68 3.02 1.95
N GLU A 157 12.99 3.07 2.16
CA GLU A 157 13.98 2.79 1.12
C GLU A 157 14.80 1.55 1.49
N PHE A 158 14.84 0.59 0.57
CA PHE A 158 15.78 -0.52 0.62
C PHE A 158 17.17 -0.02 0.18
N LEU A 159 18.15 -0.24 1.04
CA LEU A 159 19.53 0.19 0.77
C LEU A 159 20.35 -0.99 0.23
N GLU A 160 20.54 -2.03 1.05
CA GLU A 160 21.35 -3.19 0.69
C GLU A 160 21.09 -4.39 1.60
N PHE A 161 21.70 -5.53 1.25
CA PHE A 161 21.78 -6.68 2.13
C PHE A 161 23.08 -6.67 2.92
N LYS A 162 23.03 -7.15 4.17
CA LYS A 162 24.19 -7.33 5.05
C LYS A 162 24.25 -8.76 5.57
N GLY A 163 25.41 -9.39 5.52
CA GLY A 163 25.53 -10.81 5.87
C GLY A 163 26.90 -11.38 5.55
N LYS A 164 26.99 -12.71 5.45
CA LYS A 164 28.22 -13.38 5.03
C LYS A 164 28.53 -13.06 3.57
N ARG A 165 29.82 -13.05 3.21
CA ARG A 165 30.28 -12.71 1.85
C ARG A 165 29.60 -13.56 0.77
N ASP A 166 29.43 -14.86 1.01
CA ASP A 166 28.78 -15.77 0.05
C ASP A 166 27.33 -15.39 -0.21
N ASP A 167 26.59 -14.98 0.83
CA ASP A 167 25.19 -14.55 0.72
C ASP A 167 25.09 -13.23 -0.04
N ILE A 168 25.98 -12.27 0.23
CA ILE A 168 26.02 -10.99 -0.49
C ILE A 168 26.35 -11.20 -1.97
N LEU A 169 27.27 -12.11 -2.28
CA LEU A 169 27.59 -12.49 -3.66
C LEU A 169 26.40 -13.14 -4.36
N ALA A 170 25.66 -14.02 -3.66
CA ALA A 170 24.44 -14.64 -4.19
C ALA A 170 23.34 -13.60 -4.46
N LEU A 171 23.25 -12.56 -3.61
CA LEU A 171 22.25 -11.49 -3.71
C LEU A 171 22.66 -10.32 -4.61
N ARG A 172 23.83 -10.35 -5.25
CA ARG A 172 24.34 -9.24 -6.08
C ARG A 172 23.40 -8.76 -7.20
N ASN A 173 22.50 -9.64 -7.65
CA ASN A 173 21.52 -9.34 -8.70
C ASN A 173 20.18 -8.84 -8.15
N VAL A 174 19.96 -8.98 -6.84
CA VAL A 174 18.76 -8.48 -6.15
C VAL A 174 19.03 -7.03 -5.75
N LYS A 175 18.79 -6.12 -6.70
CA LYS A 175 18.93 -4.67 -6.52
C LYS A 175 17.60 -3.99 -6.82
N ARG A 176 17.35 -2.83 -6.19
CA ARG A 176 16.18 -1.96 -6.44
C ARG A 176 15.96 -1.68 -7.94
N SER A 177 17.06 -1.46 -8.68
CA SER A 177 17.07 -1.22 -10.12
C SER A 177 16.98 -2.47 -11.01
N LYS A 178 16.78 -3.67 -10.47
CA LYS A 178 16.70 -4.91 -11.28
C LYS A 178 15.56 -5.82 -10.87
N VAL A 179 15.07 -5.68 -9.64
CA VAL A 179 14.06 -6.52 -9.04
C VAL A 179 12.87 -5.65 -8.67
N SER A 180 11.67 -6.13 -8.98
CA SER A 180 10.43 -5.46 -8.61
C SER A 180 9.87 -6.00 -7.30
N ARG A 181 9.94 -7.31 -7.09
CA ARG A 181 9.32 -8.00 -5.94
C ARG A 181 10.15 -9.20 -5.52
N LEU A 182 10.14 -9.51 -4.23
CA LEU A 182 10.72 -10.74 -3.69
C LEU A 182 9.88 -11.30 -2.54
N THR A 183 9.90 -12.61 -2.42
CA THR A 183 9.21 -13.39 -1.38
C THR A 183 10.21 -14.33 -0.72
N ILE A 184 10.11 -14.45 0.60
CA ILE A 184 11.02 -15.27 1.39
C ILE A 184 10.27 -16.52 1.86
N GLN A 185 10.82 -17.67 1.50
CA GLN A 185 10.33 -18.98 1.86
C GLN A 185 11.31 -19.63 2.83
N ASN A 186 10.81 -19.99 4.01
CA ASN A 186 11.60 -20.74 4.98
C ASN A 186 11.80 -22.16 4.46
N THR A 187 13.03 -22.50 4.10
CA THR A 187 13.44 -23.88 3.90
C THR A 187 13.88 -24.43 5.24
N SER A 188 12.96 -25.07 5.98
CA SER A 188 13.30 -25.75 7.22
C SER A 188 14.36 -26.81 6.95
N THR A 189 15.54 -26.66 7.54
CA THR A 189 16.50 -27.76 7.70
C THR A 189 16.50 -28.12 9.18
N TYR A 190 15.83 -29.22 9.53
CA TYR A 190 15.96 -29.86 10.84
C TYR A 190 17.45 -30.20 11.07
N GLY A 191 18.08 -29.61 12.09
CA GLY A 191 19.47 -29.92 12.50
C GLY A 191 20.33 -28.69 12.84
N LEU A 192 21.45 -28.94 13.54
CA LEU A 192 22.42 -27.98 14.09
C LEU A 192 23.14 -27.07 13.06
N ALA A 193 22.73 -27.07 11.79
CA ALA A 193 23.30 -26.24 10.74
C ALA A 193 22.61 -24.86 10.67
N PRO A 194 23.33 -23.77 10.30
CA PRO A 194 22.71 -22.46 10.14
C PRO A 194 21.61 -22.54 9.07
N SER A 195 20.39 -22.21 9.48
CA SER A 195 19.19 -22.38 8.65
C SER A 195 19.28 -21.53 7.40
N LYS A 196 19.15 -22.17 6.24
CA LYS A 196 19.05 -21.46 4.96
C LYS A 196 17.61 -21.05 4.71
N ILE A 197 17.44 -19.97 3.97
CA ILE A 197 16.16 -19.48 3.48
C ILE A 197 16.24 -19.33 1.98
N GLN A 198 15.12 -19.55 1.32
CA GLN A 198 14.97 -19.40 -0.11
C GLN A 198 14.31 -18.05 -0.39
N ILE A 199 14.93 -17.25 -1.24
CA ILE A 199 14.34 -16.03 -1.77
C ILE A 199 13.95 -16.29 -3.21
N LEU A 200 12.68 -16.05 -3.50
CA LEU A 200 12.14 -15.97 -4.85
C LEU A 200 12.03 -14.49 -5.22
N TYR A 201 12.56 -14.07 -6.36
CA TYR A 201 12.46 -12.68 -6.80
C TYR A 201 12.06 -12.58 -8.26
N SER A 202 11.23 -11.58 -8.57
CA SER A 202 10.84 -11.23 -9.93
C SER A 202 11.78 -10.14 -10.45
N PRO A 203 12.50 -10.38 -11.56
CA PRO A 203 13.13 -9.31 -12.31
C PRO A 203 12.11 -8.23 -12.67
N ARG A 204 12.58 -6.99 -12.80
CA ARG A 204 11.77 -5.89 -13.30
C ARG A 204 11.71 -5.96 -14.82
N ASP A 205 10.50 -5.82 -15.36
CA ASP A 205 10.27 -5.65 -16.78
C ASP A 205 10.34 -4.15 -17.12
N TYR A 206 11.25 -3.80 -18.02
CA TYR A 206 11.45 -2.44 -18.52
C TYR A 206 10.84 -2.21 -19.89
N HIS A 207 10.37 -3.26 -20.57
CA HIS A 207 10.01 -3.21 -21.97
C HIS A 207 8.50 -3.13 -22.22
N GLY A 208 7.65 -3.45 -21.24
CA GLY A 208 6.20 -3.24 -21.35
C GLY A 208 5.52 -4.06 -22.48
N GLU A 209 6.27 -4.91 -23.18
CA GLU A 209 5.73 -5.86 -24.14
C GLU A 209 5.38 -7.13 -23.39
N GLU A 210 4.07 -7.34 -23.22
CA GLU A 210 3.46 -8.53 -22.65
C GLU A 210 3.86 -9.80 -23.40
N THR A 211 5.04 -10.36 -23.14
CA THR A 211 5.39 -11.72 -23.51
C THR A 211 6.51 -12.24 -22.62
N SER A 212 6.22 -12.43 -21.34
CA SER A 212 6.79 -13.50 -20.51
C SER A 212 6.20 -13.41 -19.11
N ALA A 213 5.53 -14.46 -18.66
CA ALA A 213 5.27 -14.63 -17.23
C ALA A 213 6.58 -14.40 -16.47
N SER A 214 6.65 -13.37 -15.62
CA SER A 214 7.87 -13.01 -14.89
C SER A 214 8.48 -14.25 -14.23
N GLU A 215 9.53 -14.78 -14.84
CA GLU A 215 10.21 -15.96 -14.35
C GLU A 215 10.80 -15.63 -12.99
N TRP A 216 10.23 -16.22 -11.93
CA TRP A 216 10.72 -16.04 -10.58
C TRP A 216 12.09 -16.71 -10.47
N LYS A 217 13.12 -15.92 -10.20
CA LYS A 217 14.47 -16.42 -9.95
C LYS A 217 14.61 -16.80 -8.49
N LYS A 218 15.40 -17.83 -8.23
CA LYS A 218 15.62 -18.39 -6.89
C LYS A 218 17.05 -18.15 -6.43
N VAL A 219 17.22 -17.79 -5.17
CA VAL A 219 18.51 -17.74 -4.48
C VAL A 219 18.35 -18.24 -3.05
N CYS A 220 19.37 -18.91 -2.50
CA CYS A 220 19.36 -19.40 -1.13
C CYS A 220 20.46 -18.71 -0.33
N VAL A 221 20.11 -18.18 0.84
CA VAL A 221 21.04 -17.47 1.74
C VAL A 221 20.81 -17.92 3.19
N LEU A 222 21.68 -17.52 4.11
CA LEU A 222 21.46 -17.77 5.53
C LEU A 222 20.31 -16.93 6.09
N SER A 223 19.58 -17.51 7.04
CA SER A 223 18.50 -16.84 7.78
C SER A 223 18.96 -15.63 8.60
N SER A 224 20.26 -15.55 8.89
CA SER A 224 20.93 -14.44 9.57
C SER A 224 21.24 -13.25 8.68
N THR A 225 21.09 -13.38 7.35
CA THR A 225 21.30 -12.26 6.44
C THR A 225 20.22 -11.21 6.66
N GLU A 226 20.64 -9.94 6.65
CA GLU A 226 19.84 -8.79 7.02
C GLU A 226 19.58 -7.88 5.81
N VAL A 227 18.47 -7.18 5.87
CA VAL A 227 18.08 -6.12 4.95
C VAL A 227 18.28 -4.79 5.67
N LEU A 228 19.06 -3.89 5.07
CA LEU A 228 19.15 -2.49 5.51
C LEU A 228 17.98 -1.72 4.88
N PHE A 229 17.16 -1.12 5.74
CA PHE A 229 15.96 -0.42 5.33
C PHE A 229 15.82 0.89 6.10
N GLN A 230 15.63 1.99 5.37
CA GLN A 230 15.37 3.30 5.94
C GLN A 230 13.86 3.57 5.92
N CYS A 231 13.21 3.55 7.09
CA CYS A 231 11.77 3.79 7.17
C CYS A 231 11.43 5.25 6.80
N GLN A 232 10.32 5.43 6.09
CA GLN A 232 9.78 6.75 5.77
C GLN A 232 9.56 7.57 7.05
N GLY A 233 10.03 8.82 7.06
CA GLY A 233 9.89 9.73 8.19
C GLY A 233 10.90 9.52 9.33
N TYR A 234 11.82 8.55 9.21
CA TYR A 234 12.90 8.31 10.16
C TYR A 234 14.26 8.45 9.46
N SER A 235 15.20 9.17 10.10
CA SER A 235 16.59 9.27 9.62
C SER A 235 17.41 8.01 9.91
N GLU A 236 16.96 7.16 10.84
CA GLU A 236 17.67 5.97 11.28
C GLU A 236 17.44 4.78 10.33
N VAL A 237 18.54 4.20 9.84
CA VAL A 237 18.54 2.96 9.07
C VAL A 237 18.43 1.77 10.02
N LYS A 238 17.51 0.84 9.73
CA LYS A 238 17.28 -0.36 10.55
C LYS A 238 17.62 -1.63 9.78
N ASN A 239 18.16 -2.60 10.53
CA ASN A 239 18.48 -3.93 10.01
C ASN A 239 17.35 -4.89 10.33
N TYR A 240 16.85 -5.59 9.31
CA TYR A 240 15.82 -6.61 9.45
C TYR A 240 16.36 -7.96 8.99
N ARG A 241 16.39 -8.96 9.87
CA ARG A 241 16.78 -10.33 9.47
C ARG A 241 15.80 -10.85 8.44
N LEU A 242 16.28 -11.42 7.34
CA LEU A 242 15.44 -11.99 6.29
C LEU A 242 14.51 -13.09 6.81
N SER A 243 14.91 -13.83 7.84
CA SER A 243 14.04 -14.80 8.52
C SER A 243 12.78 -14.19 9.15
N SER A 244 12.74 -12.87 9.37
CA SER A 244 11.57 -12.13 9.85
C SER A 244 10.75 -11.48 8.74
N VAL A 245 11.24 -11.48 7.50
CA VAL A 245 10.61 -10.85 6.35
C VAL A 245 9.82 -11.90 5.57
N ILE A 246 8.65 -11.52 5.05
CA ILE A 246 7.79 -12.35 4.18
C ILE A 246 7.94 -11.91 2.73
N TYR A 247 7.84 -10.62 2.50
CA TYR A 247 7.71 -10.04 1.17
C TYR A 247 8.37 -8.66 1.11
N MET A 248 8.96 -8.33 -0.03
CA MET A 248 9.34 -6.96 -0.35
C MET A 248 8.87 -6.58 -1.74
N SER A 249 8.37 -5.35 -1.85
CA SER A 249 8.17 -4.67 -3.13
C SER A 249 9.21 -3.57 -3.23
N LEU A 250 10.01 -3.60 -4.28
CA LEU A 250 10.99 -2.58 -4.57
C LEU A 250 10.41 -1.68 -5.65
N SER A 251 10.39 -0.40 -5.39
CA SER A 251 9.93 0.67 -6.25
C SER A 251 11.16 1.34 -6.89
N VAL A 252 11.02 2.10 -7.98
CA VAL A 252 12.13 2.87 -8.60
C VAL A 252 11.87 4.34 -8.40
#